data_AF-A0A258RPU0-F1
#
_entry.id   AF-A0A258RPU0-F1
#
_cell.length_a   1.000
_cell.length_b   1.000
_cell.length_c   1.000
_cell.angle_alpha   90.00
_cell.angle_beta   90.00
_cell.angle_gamma   90.00
#
_symmetry.space_group_name_H-M   'P 1'
#
loop_
_entity.id
_entity.type
_entity.pdbx_description
1 polymer ?
#
loop_
_entity_poly.entity_id
_entity_poly.type
_entity_poly.pdbx_seq_one_letter_code
_entity_poly.pdbx_strand_id
1 'polypeptide(L)'
;MLAGLIFATDDAHDRPDMLAATLPFGGATLIEFQARLLVTAGAGQLIIVVNRLTPELVGAVNRMKRRGIGVDIVRSAGEAEAKLHPLARILIIADGLVTTDSVIALLSGEGSDTLLVTADADALPGLERVGADAIWAGLARVEAQRIADVAALPKDYDFESTLLRVTAQAGADHLLLPGGAAREGHGIERDSTRLRARNEMVVNAYIANRIPWIDHYVIAPIARRALPWLIGRAVPGLVVGGISAGVMIAGLGLLGWGWPIFGLPLVIASIGGLATGTVLSWMRDDQGEAVLQRGLIAGGSAAAVLLLGQSISWAEGTATGLTLALAFVVMAVLLERGANDRLRRRWWGSPAGYPLLLLPFVIAGYPLLGLWVGATYTVASLAAVIEALREKP
;
A
#
# COMPACT_ATOMS: atom_id res chain seq x y z
N MET A 1 -5.87 -17.92 -9.93
CA MET A 1 -6.68 -16.99 -9.11
C MET A 1 -6.03 -16.87 -7.74
N LEU A 2 -5.99 -15.67 -7.14
CA LEU A 2 -5.46 -15.48 -5.79
C LEU A 2 -6.61 -15.39 -4.79
N ALA A 3 -6.51 -16.14 -3.70
CA ALA A 3 -7.39 -16.08 -2.55
C ALA A 3 -6.59 -15.70 -1.30
N GLY A 4 -7.25 -15.11 -0.32
CA GLY A 4 -6.68 -14.82 0.99
C GLY A 4 -7.26 -15.75 2.04
N LEU A 5 -6.42 -16.23 2.96
CA LEU A 5 -6.81 -16.99 4.15
C LEU A 5 -6.30 -16.25 5.38
N ILE A 6 -7.19 -15.79 6.25
CA ILE A 6 -6.84 -15.08 7.49
C ILE A 6 -7.26 -15.95 8.68
N PHE A 7 -6.32 -16.22 9.59
CA PHE A 7 -6.63 -16.82 10.88
C PHE A 7 -7.04 -15.75 11.89
N ALA A 8 -8.16 -15.98 12.58
CA ALA A 8 -8.75 -15.10 13.59
C ALA A 8 -9.37 -15.98 14.70
N THR A 9 -8.52 -16.74 15.37
CA THR A 9 -8.84 -17.85 16.27
C THR A 9 -8.58 -17.51 17.73
N ASP A 10 -7.59 -16.68 18.00
CA ASP A 10 -7.08 -16.37 19.33
C ASP A 10 -7.64 -15.07 19.90
N ASP A 11 -7.69 -15.04 21.22
CA ASP A 11 -8.10 -13.88 21.98
C ASP A 11 -6.94 -12.92 22.22
N ALA A 12 -7.30 -11.65 22.40
CA ALA A 12 -6.34 -10.64 22.82
C ALA A 12 -5.86 -10.96 24.24
N HIS A 13 -4.54 -10.91 24.45
CA HIS A 13 -3.95 -11.25 25.76
C HIS A 13 -4.44 -10.35 26.89
N ASP A 14 -4.73 -9.08 26.58
CA ASP A 14 -5.23 -8.09 27.52
C ASP A 14 -6.77 -8.04 27.58
N ARG A 15 -7.48 -8.75 26.69
CA ARG A 15 -8.95 -8.81 26.63
C ARG A 15 -9.42 -10.21 26.15
N PRO A 16 -9.53 -11.19 27.06
CA PRO A 16 -9.84 -12.58 26.69
C PRO A 16 -11.22 -12.78 26.02
N ASP A 17 -12.15 -11.83 26.14
CA ASP A 17 -13.45 -11.90 25.45
C ASP A 17 -13.44 -11.29 24.03
N MET A 18 -12.30 -10.79 23.58
CA MET A 18 -12.15 -10.11 22.30
C MET A 18 -11.10 -10.81 21.45
N LEU A 19 -11.45 -11.16 20.21
CA LEU A 19 -10.49 -11.74 19.26
C LEU A 19 -9.38 -10.73 18.94
N ALA A 20 -8.13 -11.18 18.90
CA ALA A 20 -6.98 -10.33 18.55
C ALA A 20 -7.18 -9.66 17.19
N ALA A 21 -7.70 -10.40 16.21
CA ALA A 21 -8.06 -9.92 14.88
C ALA A 21 -9.09 -8.77 14.87
N THR A 22 -9.89 -8.61 15.94
CA THR A 22 -10.90 -7.54 16.03
C THR A 22 -10.40 -6.29 16.76
N LEU A 23 -9.17 -6.31 17.28
CA LEU A 23 -8.60 -5.15 17.97
C LEU A 23 -8.53 -3.92 17.05
N PRO A 24 -8.72 -2.70 17.60
CA PRO A 24 -8.65 -1.48 16.80
C PRO A 24 -7.26 -1.26 16.18
N PHE A 25 -7.23 -1.03 14.86
CA PHE A 25 -6.03 -0.80 14.08
C PHE A 25 -6.31 0.16 12.91
N GLY A 26 -5.54 1.24 12.78
CA GLY A 26 -5.62 2.15 11.63
C GLY A 26 -6.99 2.78 11.36
N GLY A 27 -7.83 2.99 12.40
CA GLY A 27 -9.19 3.52 12.25
C GLY A 27 -10.27 2.46 11.95
N ALA A 28 -9.89 1.19 11.82
CA ALA A 28 -10.77 0.03 11.65
C ALA A 28 -10.35 -1.08 12.63
N THR A 29 -10.64 -2.35 12.32
CA THR A 29 -10.07 -3.52 13.03
C THR A 29 -8.84 -4.08 12.30
N LEU A 30 -8.02 -4.86 13.01
CA LEU A 30 -6.85 -5.53 12.42
C LEU A 30 -7.23 -6.43 11.23
N ILE A 31 -8.32 -7.19 11.35
CA ILE A 31 -8.79 -8.07 10.27
C ILE A 31 -9.23 -7.28 9.02
N GLU A 32 -9.85 -6.12 9.19
CA GLU A 32 -10.19 -5.24 8.06
C GLU A 32 -8.94 -4.66 7.39
N PHE A 33 -7.89 -4.40 8.16
CA PHE A 33 -6.59 -3.98 7.64
C PHE A 33 -5.92 -5.11 6.85
N GLN A 34 -5.81 -6.32 7.42
CA GLN A 34 -5.25 -7.50 6.74
C GLN A 34 -6.00 -7.82 5.44
N ALA A 35 -7.34 -7.78 5.47
CA ALA A 35 -8.18 -7.98 4.30
C ALA A 35 -7.89 -6.98 3.18
N ARG A 36 -7.70 -5.69 3.50
CA ARG A 36 -7.28 -4.67 2.51
C ARG A 36 -5.93 -4.99 1.88
N LEU A 37 -4.97 -5.47 2.67
CA LEU A 37 -3.67 -5.82 2.13
C LEU A 37 -3.76 -6.99 1.14
N LEU A 38 -4.57 -8.01 1.45
CA LEU A 38 -4.81 -9.15 0.54
C LEU A 38 -5.53 -8.74 -0.75
N VAL A 39 -6.56 -7.90 -0.64
CA VAL A 39 -7.27 -7.35 -1.82
C VAL A 39 -6.31 -6.52 -2.68
N THR A 40 -5.44 -5.72 -2.07
CA THR A 40 -4.39 -4.97 -2.80
C THR A 40 -3.37 -5.91 -3.46
N ALA A 41 -3.09 -7.05 -2.83
CA ALA A 41 -2.30 -8.13 -3.41
C ALA A 41 -3.04 -8.91 -4.52
N GLY A 42 -4.30 -8.56 -4.83
CA GLY A 42 -5.09 -9.13 -5.91
C GLY A 42 -5.94 -10.33 -5.50
N ALA A 43 -6.15 -10.55 -4.20
CA ALA A 43 -7.05 -11.59 -3.73
C ALA A 43 -8.50 -11.27 -4.13
N GLY A 44 -9.13 -12.17 -4.90
CA GLY A 44 -10.52 -12.02 -5.34
C GLY A 44 -11.55 -12.61 -4.38
N GLN A 45 -11.10 -13.46 -3.46
CA GLN A 45 -11.91 -14.09 -2.41
C GLN A 45 -11.09 -14.11 -1.11
N LEU A 46 -11.74 -13.87 0.01
CA LEU A 46 -11.15 -13.97 1.35
C LEU A 46 -11.90 -15.03 2.16
N ILE A 47 -11.14 -15.94 2.75
CA ILE A 47 -11.60 -16.92 3.73
C ILE A 47 -11.07 -16.49 5.10
N ILE A 48 -11.95 -16.42 6.09
CA ILE A 48 -11.60 -16.09 7.48
C ILE A 48 -11.87 -17.32 8.33
N VAL A 49 -10.81 -17.87 8.93
CA VAL A 49 -10.87 -19.01 9.84
C VAL A 49 -11.08 -18.52 11.25
N VAL A 50 -12.15 -18.98 11.90
CA VAL A 50 -12.48 -18.57 13.28
C VAL A 50 -12.89 -19.75 14.14
N ASN A 51 -12.56 -19.69 15.42
CA ASN A 51 -13.08 -20.61 16.43
C ASN A 51 -14.48 -20.21 16.91
N ARG A 52 -14.73 -18.90 17.02
CA ARG A 52 -16.01 -18.33 17.46
C ARG A 52 -16.40 -17.10 16.65
N LEU A 53 -17.71 -16.88 16.53
CA LEU A 53 -18.27 -15.69 15.92
C LEU A 53 -18.62 -14.68 17.03
N THR A 54 -17.87 -13.58 17.10
CA THR A 54 -18.20 -12.46 17.99
C THR A 54 -19.00 -11.38 17.24
N PRO A 55 -19.79 -10.55 17.94
CA PRO A 55 -20.48 -9.42 17.33
C PRO A 55 -19.55 -8.46 16.56
N GLU A 56 -18.34 -8.24 17.09
CA GLU A 56 -17.31 -7.37 16.51
C GLU A 56 -16.82 -7.92 15.17
N LEU A 57 -16.55 -9.23 15.12
CA LEU A 57 -16.13 -9.92 13.91
C LEU A 57 -17.23 -9.91 12.85
N VAL A 58 -18.47 -10.22 13.24
CA VAL A 58 -19.64 -10.15 12.34
C VAL A 58 -19.80 -8.74 11.79
N GLY A 59 -19.63 -7.71 12.64
CA GLY A 59 -19.64 -6.31 12.24
C GLY A 59 -18.55 -5.97 11.22
N ALA A 60 -17.32 -6.44 11.44
CA ALA A 60 -16.19 -6.26 10.53
C ALA A 60 -16.44 -6.95 9.17
N VAL A 61 -16.92 -8.19 9.17
CA VAL A 61 -17.24 -8.93 7.94
C VAL A 61 -18.35 -8.25 7.15
N ASN A 62 -19.39 -7.76 7.82
CA ASN A 62 -20.46 -7.01 7.16
C ASN A 62 -19.96 -5.70 6.54
N ARG A 63 -19.03 -4.98 7.18
CA ARG A 63 -18.37 -3.80 6.59
C ARG A 63 -17.55 -4.18 5.35
N MET A 64 -16.79 -5.28 5.40
CA MET A 64 -16.02 -5.77 4.26
C MET A 64 -16.93 -6.17 3.08
N LYS A 65 -18.02 -6.91 3.33
CA LYS A 65 -18.98 -7.31 2.30
C LYS A 65 -19.67 -6.11 1.64
N ARG A 66 -20.05 -5.09 2.41
CA ARG A 66 -20.61 -3.84 1.85
C ARG A 66 -19.64 -3.10 0.92
N ARG A 67 -18.34 -3.37 1.02
CA ARG A 67 -17.29 -2.84 0.12
C ARG A 67 -17.05 -3.71 -1.12
N GLY A 68 -17.89 -4.73 -1.33
CA GLY A 68 -17.76 -5.66 -2.46
C GLY A 68 -16.66 -6.70 -2.29
N ILE A 69 -16.10 -6.87 -1.08
CA ILE A 69 -15.11 -7.90 -0.80
C ILE A 69 -15.85 -9.23 -0.61
N GLY A 70 -15.51 -10.24 -1.42
CA GLY A 70 -16.03 -11.60 -1.29
C GLY A 70 -15.43 -12.28 -0.05
N VAL A 71 -16.16 -12.25 1.07
CA VAL A 71 -15.70 -12.79 2.36
C VAL A 71 -16.54 -13.99 2.79
N ASP A 72 -15.86 -15.08 3.10
CA ASP A 72 -16.43 -16.29 3.66
C ASP A 72 -15.82 -16.59 5.03
N ILE A 73 -16.66 -16.96 5.99
CA ILE A 73 -16.20 -17.42 7.30
C ILE A 73 -16.23 -18.96 7.29
N VAL A 74 -15.21 -19.56 7.88
CA VAL A 74 -15.06 -21.01 8.04
C VAL A 74 -14.53 -21.34 9.44
N ARG A 75 -14.75 -22.57 9.88
CA ARG A 75 -14.30 -23.09 11.19
C ARG A 75 -13.32 -24.24 11.08
N SER A 76 -13.06 -24.74 9.87
CA SER A 76 -12.18 -25.89 9.65
C SER A 76 -11.57 -25.89 8.26
N ALA A 77 -10.53 -26.69 8.07
CA ALA A 77 -9.89 -26.92 6.78
C ALA A 77 -10.88 -27.44 5.71
N GLY A 78 -11.78 -28.37 6.08
CA GLY A 78 -12.77 -28.89 5.14
C GLY A 78 -13.80 -27.85 4.68
N GLU A 79 -14.19 -26.93 5.57
CA GLU A 79 -15.05 -25.80 5.16
C GLU A 79 -14.31 -24.82 4.25
N ALA A 80 -13.01 -24.61 4.49
CA ALA A 80 -12.16 -23.79 3.62
C ALA A 80 -12.00 -24.45 2.23
N GLU A 81 -11.66 -25.74 2.19
CA GLU A 81 -11.53 -26.54 0.97
C GLU A 81 -12.80 -26.47 0.11
N ALA A 82 -13.98 -26.65 0.72
CA ALA A 82 -15.25 -26.64 0.01
C ALA A 82 -15.59 -25.28 -0.64
N LYS A 83 -14.99 -24.18 -0.16
CA LYS A 83 -15.26 -22.82 -0.65
C LYS A 83 -14.17 -22.27 -1.57
N LEU A 84 -12.95 -22.79 -1.46
CA LEU A 84 -11.82 -22.36 -2.25
C LEU A 84 -11.87 -23.01 -3.64
N HIS A 85 -11.44 -22.25 -4.65
CA HIS A 85 -11.29 -22.83 -5.98
C HIS A 85 -10.11 -23.84 -5.99
N PRO A 86 -10.22 -25.03 -6.60
CA PRO A 86 -9.16 -26.05 -6.58
C PRO A 86 -7.82 -25.59 -7.19
N LEU A 87 -7.86 -24.62 -8.10
CA LEU A 87 -6.68 -23.99 -8.71
C LEU A 87 -6.35 -22.60 -8.10
N ALA A 88 -6.87 -22.30 -6.91
CA ALA A 88 -6.53 -21.07 -6.22
C ALA A 88 -5.12 -21.17 -5.62
N ARG A 89 -4.39 -20.06 -5.71
CA ARG A 89 -3.23 -19.80 -4.88
C ARG A 89 -3.71 -19.01 -3.67
N ILE A 90 -3.24 -19.39 -2.49
CA ILE A 90 -3.77 -18.90 -1.23
C ILE A 90 -2.65 -18.18 -0.50
N LEU A 91 -2.86 -16.89 -0.24
CA LEU A 91 -2.03 -16.13 0.68
C LEU A 91 -2.57 -16.28 2.09
N ILE A 92 -1.76 -16.87 2.96
CA ILE A 92 -2.06 -17.11 4.36
C ILE A 92 -1.54 -15.94 5.18
N ILE A 93 -2.38 -15.45 6.10
CA ILE A 93 -2.06 -14.47 7.14
C ILE A 93 -2.29 -15.11 8.51
N ALA A 94 -1.25 -15.10 9.33
CA ALA A 94 -1.32 -15.56 10.71
C ALA A 94 -2.26 -14.71 11.57
N ASP A 95 -2.78 -15.32 12.64
CA ASP A 95 -3.54 -14.56 13.62
C ASP A 95 -2.67 -13.48 14.28
N GLY A 96 -3.24 -12.29 14.43
CA GLY A 96 -2.57 -11.14 15.01
C GLY A 96 -1.44 -10.55 14.15
N LEU A 97 -1.25 -10.99 12.90
CA LEU A 97 -0.18 -10.46 12.06
C LEU A 97 -0.42 -8.98 11.70
N VAL A 98 0.55 -8.15 12.04
CA VAL A 98 0.71 -6.81 11.48
C VAL A 98 1.80 -6.86 10.43
N THR A 99 1.54 -6.33 9.23
CA THR A 99 2.52 -6.32 8.13
C THR A 99 2.24 -5.17 7.16
N THR A 100 3.11 -5.03 6.16
CA THR A 100 2.99 -4.03 5.08
C THR A 100 2.63 -4.67 3.75
N ASP A 101 2.19 -3.83 2.81
CA ASP A 101 1.95 -4.22 1.42
C ASP A 101 3.22 -4.71 0.72
N SER A 102 4.38 -4.11 1.02
CA SER A 102 5.68 -4.54 0.50
C SER A 102 6.02 -5.98 0.87
N VAL A 103 5.76 -6.40 2.11
CA VAL A 103 6.03 -7.76 2.56
C VAL A 103 5.04 -8.75 1.95
N ILE A 104 3.74 -8.42 1.86
CA ILE A 104 2.75 -9.29 1.20
C ILE A 104 3.04 -9.43 -0.30
N ALA A 105 3.53 -8.37 -0.94
CA ALA A 105 3.84 -8.38 -2.36
C ALA A 105 4.88 -9.47 -2.72
N LEU A 106 5.79 -9.80 -1.80
CA LEU A 106 6.81 -10.84 -1.97
C LEU A 106 6.20 -12.22 -2.29
N LEU A 107 5.03 -12.52 -1.72
CA LEU A 107 4.35 -13.81 -1.88
C LEU A 107 3.21 -13.76 -2.89
N SER A 108 2.82 -12.56 -3.36
CA SER A 108 1.66 -12.36 -4.23
C SER A 108 1.86 -12.82 -5.69
N GLY A 109 3.10 -13.17 -6.07
CA GLY A 109 3.48 -13.60 -7.41
C GLY A 109 3.12 -15.06 -7.73
N GLU A 110 3.52 -15.51 -8.91
CA GLU A 110 3.45 -16.93 -9.29
C GLU A 110 4.61 -17.73 -8.66
N GLY A 111 4.43 -19.03 -8.51
CA GLY A 111 5.42 -19.95 -7.95
C GLY A 111 4.82 -20.98 -6.98
N SER A 112 5.71 -21.84 -6.49
CA SER A 112 5.49 -22.95 -5.54
C SER A 112 5.01 -22.51 -4.16
N ASP A 113 4.63 -23.48 -3.34
CA ASP A 113 4.42 -23.27 -1.91
C ASP A 113 5.63 -22.56 -1.30
N THR A 114 5.40 -21.49 -0.55
CA THR A 114 6.47 -20.64 -0.01
C THR A 114 6.10 -20.14 1.39
N LEU A 115 6.99 -20.33 2.34
CA LEU A 115 6.89 -19.82 3.71
C LEU A 115 7.80 -18.60 3.85
N LEU A 116 7.25 -17.49 4.34
CA LEU A 116 8.09 -16.37 4.78
C LEU A 116 8.71 -16.72 6.12
N VAL A 117 10.03 -16.63 6.25
CA VAL A 117 10.77 -17.07 7.44
C VAL A 117 11.74 -16.00 7.95
N THR A 118 12.07 -16.08 9.23
CA THR A 118 13.12 -15.29 9.88
C THR A 118 14.05 -16.19 10.69
N ALA A 119 15.26 -15.70 10.97
CA ALA A 119 16.23 -16.38 11.83
C ALA A 119 15.93 -16.13 13.33
N ASP A 120 16.37 -17.05 14.18
CA ASP A 120 16.06 -17.12 15.64
C ASP A 120 16.36 -15.83 16.43
N ALA A 121 17.32 -14.99 15.99
CA ALA A 121 17.72 -13.78 16.70
C ALA A 121 16.67 -12.64 16.64
N ASP A 122 15.78 -12.68 15.65
CA ASP A 122 14.69 -11.72 15.45
C ASP A 122 13.32 -12.35 15.72
N ALA A 123 13.27 -13.52 16.38
CA ALA A 123 12.03 -14.26 16.62
C ALA A 123 11.05 -13.41 17.45
N LEU A 124 10.07 -12.84 16.75
CA LEU A 124 8.97 -12.11 17.36
C LEU A 124 8.17 -13.10 18.23
N PRO A 125 7.64 -12.68 19.39
CA PRO A 125 6.83 -13.57 20.23
C PRO A 125 5.64 -14.14 19.46
N GLY A 126 5.38 -15.43 19.61
CA GLY A 126 4.21 -16.10 19.02
C GLY A 126 4.37 -16.58 17.57
N LEU A 127 5.60 -16.60 17.03
CA LEU A 127 5.89 -17.22 15.74
C LEU A 127 6.15 -18.73 15.88
N GLU A 128 5.71 -19.52 14.89
CA GLU A 128 5.92 -20.97 14.86
C GLU A 128 7.24 -21.36 14.18
N ARG A 129 7.89 -22.41 14.69
CA ARG A 129 9.11 -22.96 14.08
C ARG A 129 8.74 -23.97 13.00
N VAL A 130 9.24 -23.74 11.78
CA VAL A 130 8.95 -24.57 10.59
C VAL A 130 10.16 -25.38 10.11
N GLY A 131 11.36 -25.07 10.59
CA GLY A 131 12.59 -25.83 10.33
C GLY A 131 13.60 -25.70 11.46
N ALA A 132 14.81 -26.24 11.27
CA ALA A 132 15.89 -26.17 12.27
C ALA A 132 16.22 -24.71 12.65
N ASP A 133 16.48 -23.89 11.64
CA ASP A 133 16.87 -22.48 11.80
C ASP A 133 15.85 -21.50 11.19
N ALA A 134 14.64 -21.99 10.88
CA ALA A 134 13.59 -21.24 10.19
C ALA A 134 12.34 -21.10 11.05
N ILE A 135 11.98 -19.86 11.35
CA ILE A 135 10.77 -19.49 12.08
C ILE A 135 9.83 -18.78 11.11
N TRP A 136 8.58 -19.22 11.07
CA TRP A 136 7.57 -18.63 10.21
C TRP A 136 7.28 -17.20 10.62
N ALA A 137 7.34 -16.27 9.67
CA ALA A 137 7.11 -14.84 9.87
C ALA A 137 5.62 -14.45 9.66
N GLY A 138 4.71 -15.41 9.77
CA GLY A 138 3.26 -15.18 9.75
C GLY A 138 2.63 -15.00 8.36
N LEU A 139 3.39 -15.18 7.28
CA LEU A 139 2.87 -15.18 5.91
C LEU A 139 3.32 -16.41 5.14
N ALA A 140 2.43 -16.94 4.31
CA ALA A 140 2.77 -18.02 3.39
C ALA A 140 1.95 -17.92 2.10
N ARG A 141 2.49 -18.47 1.02
CA ARG A 141 1.75 -18.80 -0.20
C ARG A 141 1.63 -20.31 -0.27
N VAL A 142 0.41 -20.80 -0.45
CA VAL A 142 0.18 -22.24 -0.68
C VAL A 142 -0.79 -22.48 -1.83
N GLU A 143 -0.71 -23.64 -2.44
CA GLU A 143 -1.73 -24.16 -3.33
C GLU A 143 -2.93 -24.70 -2.56
N ALA A 144 -4.11 -24.68 -3.19
CA ALA A 144 -5.34 -25.22 -2.59
C ALA A 144 -5.22 -26.69 -2.19
N GLN A 145 -4.35 -27.46 -2.85
CA GLN A 145 -4.05 -28.85 -2.47
C GLN A 145 -3.55 -28.95 -1.03
N ARG A 146 -2.77 -27.97 -0.52
CA ARG A 146 -2.32 -27.99 0.88
C ARG A 146 -3.49 -27.89 1.86
N ILE A 147 -4.55 -27.16 1.51
CA ILE A 147 -5.77 -27.09 2.33
C ILE A 147 -6.51 -28.43 2.30
N ALA A 148 -6.62 -29.06 1.13
CA ALA A 148 -7.24 -30.39 0.99
C ALA A 148 -6.48 -31.46 1.78
N ASP A 149 -5.15 -31.42 1.76
CA ASP A 149 -4.31 -32.35 2.53
C ASP A 149 -4.54 -32.19 4.04
N VAL A 150 -4.72 -30.96 4.53
CA VAL A 150 -5.09 -30.71 5.93
C VAL A 150 -6.53 -31.12 6.23
N ALA A 151 -7.46 -30.93 5.29
CA ALA A 151 -8.86 -31.36 5.45
C ALA A 151 -9.02 -32.88 5.55
N ALA A 152 -8.07 -33.65 5.01
CA ALA A 152 -8.01 -35.11 5.14
C ALA A 152 -7.48 -35.60 6.50
N LEU A 153 -6.91 -34.71 7.32
CA LEU A 153 -6.39 -35.03 8.65
C LEU A 153 -7.49 -34.94 9.74
N PRO A 154 -7.25 -35.49 10.95
CA PRO A 154 -8.20 -35.39 12.06
C PRO A 154 -8.60 -33.95 12.37
N LYS A 155 -9.90 -33.73 12.60
CA LYS A 155 -10.50 -32.40 12.78
C LYS A 155 -10.08 -31.68 14.06
N ASP A 156 -9.56 -32.41 15.04
CA ASP A 156 -9.15 -31.86 16.34
C ASP A 156 -7.77 -31.18 16.28
N TYR A 157 -7.07 -31.29 15.16
CA TYR A 157 -5.79 -30.62 14.97
C TYR A 157 -6.00 -29.13 14.71
N ASP A 158 -5.11 -28.31 15.27
CA ASP A 158 -5.09 -26.88 14.97
C ASP A 158 -4.85 -26.67 13.48
N PHE A 159 -5.73 -25.91 12.83
CA PHE A 159 -5.70 -25.75 11.38
C PHE A 159 -4.46 -24.97 10.93
N GLU A 160 -4.08 -23.91 11.65
CA GLU A 160 -2.94 -23.06 11.28
C GLU A 160 -1.63 -23.85 11.40
N SER A 161 -1.35 -24.42 12.57
CA SER A 161 -0.12 -25.19 12.81
C SER A 161 -0.02 -26.42 11.91
N THR A 162 -1.15 -27.09 11.64
CA THR A 162 -1.16 -28.28 10.77
C THR A 162 -0.89 -27.90 9.32
N LEU A 163 -1.46 -26.79 8.85
CA LEU A 163 -1.21 -26.30 7.50
C LEU A 163 0.26 -25.91 7.31
N LEU A 164 0.87 -25.24 8.27
CA LEU A 164 2.29 -24.92 8.22
C LEU A 164 3.15 -26.18 8.19
N ARG A 165 2.81 -27.18 9.01
CA ARG A 165 3.53 -28.45 9.05
C ARG A 165 3.42 -29.22 7.74
N VAL A 166 2.22 -29.36 7.18
CA VAL A 166 1.98 -30.02 5.88
C VAL A 166 2.73 -29.29 4.77
N THR A 167 2.71 -27.95 4.79
CA THR A 167 3.39 -27.11 3.80
C THR A 167 4.91 -27.25 3.89
N ALA A 168 5.49 -27.22 5.09
CA ALA A 168 6.92 -27.44 5.29
C ALA A 168 7.35 -28.86 4.87
N GLN A 169 6.54 -29.88 5.19
CA GLN A 169 6.81 -31.28 4.79
C GLN A 169 6.70 -31.50 3.28
N ALA A 170 5.87 -30.72 2.59
CA ALA A 170 5.78 -30.73 1.14
C ALA A 170 6.98 -30.07 0.43
N GLY A 171 7.95 -29.55 1.20
CA GLY A 171 9.16 -28.93 0.66
C GLY A 171 8.96 -27.49 0.19
N ALA A 172 8.08 -26.74 0.85
CA ALA A 172 7.85 -25.33 0.52
C ALA A 172 9.16 -24.51 0.59
N ASP A 173 9.29 -23.57 -0.34
CA ASP A 173 10.43 -22.67 -0.40
C ASP A 173 10.45 -21.75 0.82
N HIS A 174 11.64 -21.45 1.32
CA HIS A 174 11.82 -20.51 2.42
C HIS A 174 12.26 -19.16 1.86
N LEU A 175 11.37 -18.17 1.97
CA LEU A 175 11.69 -16.79 1.63
C LEU A 175 12.09 -16.04 2.89
N LEU A 176 13.30 -15.50 2.93
CA LEU A 176 13.76 -14.73 4.09
C LEU A 176 13.03 -13.39 4.17
N LEU A 177 12.53 -13.04 5.36
CA LEU A 177 11.97 -11.74 5.68
C LEU A 177 13.02 -10.64 5.41
N PRO A 178 12.71 -9.62 4.60
CA PRO A 178 13.65 -8.54 4.34
C PRO A 178 14.12 -7.83 5.61
N GLY A 179 15.42 -7.53 5.67
CA GLY A 179 16.01 -6.76 6.76
C GLY A 179 15.31 -5.41 6.92
N GLY A 180 14.82 -5.14 8.14
CA GLY A 180 14.10 -3.90 8.47
C GLY A 180 12.58 -4.04 8.54
N ALA A 181 11.98 -5.13 8.05
CA ALA A 181 10.53 -5.33 8.09
C ALA A 181 9.97 -5.24 9.52
N ALA A 182 10.67 -5.78 10.51
CA ALA A 182 10.28 -5.66 11.92
C ALA A 182 10.21 -4.19 12.40
N ARG A 183 11.13 -3.33 11.94
CA ARG A 183 11.12 -1.88 12.23
C ARG A 183 10.00 -1.14 11.50
N GLU A 184 9.56 -1.68 10.36
CA GLU A 184 8.39 -1.20 9.60
C GLU A 184 7.06 -1.70 10.20
N GLY A 185 7.11 -2.43 11.32
CA GLY A 185 5.95 -2.87 12.07
C GLY A 185 5.56 -4.33 11.83
N HIS A 186 6.28 -5.07 10.98
CA HIS A 186 6.01 -6.48 10.72
C HIS A 186 6.14 -7.33 12.01
N GLY A 187 5.13 -8.14 12.28
CA GLY A 187 5.13 -9.12 13.35
C GLY A 187 3.75 -9.43 13.92
N ILE A 188 3.66 -10.52 14.67
CA ILE A 188 2.43 -10.93 15.34
C ILE A 188 2.27 -10.15 16.63
N GLU A 189 1.08 -9.59 16.84
CA GLU A 189 0.74 -8.90 18.08
C GLU A 189 -0.72 -9.13 18.46
N ARG A 190 -0.91 -9.54 19.72
CA ARG A 190 -2.20 -9.89 20.30
C ARG A 190 -2.54 -9.02 21.52
N ASP A 191 -1.66 -8.10 21.92
CA ASP A 191 -1.88 -7.11 22.97
C ASP A 191 -2.28 -5.76 22.39
N SER A 192 -3.37 -5.18 22.89
CA SER A 192 -3.90 -3.93 22.31
C SER A 192 -2.96 -2.72 22.43
N THR A 193 -2.12 -2.65 23.46
CA THR A 193 -1.19 -1.53 23.66
C THR A 193 -0.03 -1.64 22.69
N ARG A 194 0.55 -2.84 22.55
CA ARG A 194 1.63 -3.08 21.59
C ARG A 194 1.14 -3.00 20.15
N LEU A 195 -0.10 -3.42 19.89
CA LEU A 195 -0.72 -3.31 18.58
C LEU A 195 -0.87 -1.84 18.14
N ARG A 196 -1.19 -0.92 19.07
CA ARG A 196 -1.23 0.52 18.79
C ARG A 196 0.15 1.07 18.44
N ALA A 197 1.20 0.67 19.15
CA ALA A 197 2.57 1.09 18.81
C ALA A 197 2.98 0.60 17.42
N ARG A 198 2.64 -0.66 17.07
CA ARG A 198 2.86 -1.19 15.71
C ARG A 198 2.05 -0.46 14.64
N ASN A 199 0.82 -0.04 14.94
CA ASN A 199 0.02 0.78 14.03
C ASN A 199 0.76 2.07 13.64
N GLU A 200 1.40 2.75 14.60
CA GLU A 200 2.21 3.93 14.28
C GLU A 200 3.41 3.61 13.39
N MET A 201 4.07 2.47 13.63
CA MET A 201 5.18 2.00 12.78
C MET A 201 4.72 1.70 11.36
N VAL A 202 3.61 0.97 11.20
CA VAL A 202 3.04 0.62 9.88
C VAL A 202 2.54 1.86 9.15
N VAL A 203 1.87 2.80 9.83
CA VAL A 203 1.45 4.06 9.21
C VAL A 203 2.67 4.84 8.74
N ASN A 204 3.72 4.92 9.55
CA ASN A 204 4.97 5.57 9.16
C ASN A 204 5.67 4.85 8.00
N ALA A 205 5.68 3.52 7.98
CA ALA A 205 6.26 2.71 6.91
C ALA A 205 5.45 2.83 5.62
N TYR A 206 4.12 2.81 5.70
CA TYR A 206 3.23 3.03 4.56
C TYR A 206 3.44 4.42 3.95
N ILE A 207 3.54 5.45 4.79
CA ILE A 207 3.93 6.80 4.36
C ILE A 207 5.36 6.79 3.78
N ALA A 208 6.31 6.01 4.30
CA ALA A 208 7.68 6.01 3.77
C ALA A 208 7.84 5.23 2.44
N ASN A 209 7.10 4.13 2.27
CA ASN A 209 7.23 3.19 1.15
C ASN A 209 6.39 3.58 -0.07
N ARG A 210 5.24 4.25 0.12
CA ARG A 210 4.38 4.72 -1.00
C ARG A 210 4.75 6.08 -1.55
N ILE A 211 5.73 6.72 -0.94
CA ILE A 211 6.13 8.10 -1.20
C ILE A 211 7.49 8.04 -1.91
N PRO A 212 7.53 8.23 -3.24
CA PRO A 212 8.77 8.37 -3.99
C PRO A 212 9.68 9.43 -3.36
N TRP A 213 10.99 9.37 -3.61
CA TRP A 213 12.00 10.14 -2.89
C TRP A 213 11.66 11.63 -2.71
N ILE A 214 11.05 12.28 -3.72
CA ILE A 214 10.60 13.67 -3.65
C ILE A 214 9.50 13.88 -2.60
N ASP A 215 8.51 13.00 -2.56
CA ASP A 215 7.39 13.09 -1.64
C ASP A 215 7.90 12.91 -0.19
N HIS A 216 9.03 12.21 0.02
CA HIS A 216 9.59 11.93 1.35
C HIS A 216 10.27 13.16 1.95
N TYR A 217 10.95 13.97 1.14
CA TYR A 217 11.67 15.14 1.62
C TYR A 217 10.79 16.40 1.71
N VAL A 218 9.71 16.49 0.95
CA VAL A 218 8.87 17.71 0.91
C VAL A 218 7.46 17.48 1.44
N ILE A 219 6.78 16.42 1.03
CA ILE A 219 5.38 16.19 1.40
C ILE A 219 5.26 15.60 2.80
N ALA A 220 6.08 14.60 3.14
CA ALA A 220 6.01 13.92 4.43
C ALA A 220 6.28 14.85 5.64
N PRO A 221 7.24 15.80 5.62
CA PRO A 221 7.43 16.73 6.74
C PRO A 221 6.26 17.69 6.95
N ILE A 222 5.62 18.12 5.85
CA ILE A 222 4.44 19.00 5.89
C ILE A 222 3.26 18.22 6.48
N ALA A 223 3.01 17.01 5.99
CA ALA A 223 1.96 16.14 6.50
C ALA A 223 2.16 15.82 7.98
N ARG A 224 3.39 15.45 8.41
CA ARG A 224 3.70 15.14 9.82
C ARG A 224 3.45 16.31 10.77
N ARG A 225 3.62 17.56 10.33
CA ARG A 225 3.32 18.76 11.12
C ARG A 225 1.84 19.09 11.12
N ALA A 226 1.15 18.94 10.00
CA ALA A 226 -0.26 19.31 9.84
C ALA A 226 -1.22 18.28 10.45
N LEU A 227 -0.91 16.99 10.33
CA LEU A 227 -1.82 15.89 10.65
C LEU A 227 -2.25 15.86 12.13
N PRO A 228 -1.35 16.01 13.14
CA PRO A 228 -1.75 16.02 14.54
C PRO A 228 -2.74 17.14 14.87
N TRP A 229 -2.54 18.32 14.28
CA TRP A 229 -3.41 19.47 14.47
C TRP A 229 -4.78 19.29 13.79
N LEU A 230 -4.79 18.74 12.58
CA LEU A 230 -6.03 18.46 11.83
C LEU A 230 -6.88 17.38 12.49
N ILE A 231 -6.23 16.33 13.01
CA ILE A 231 -6.90 15.27 13.79
C ILE A 231 -7.48 15.85 15.08
N GLY A 232 -6.73 16.69 15.80
CA GLY A 232 -7.21 17.34 17.03
C GLY A 232 -8.43 18.24 16.82
N ARG A 233 -8.65 18.75 15.60
CA ARG A 233 -9.83 19.56 15.23
C ARG A 233 -10.91 18.79 14.47
N ALA A 234 -10.76 17.47 14.33
CA ALA A 234 -11.68 16.59 13.61
C ALA A 234 -12.00 17.04 12.16
N VAL A 235 -11.10 17.79 11.50
CA VAL A 235 -11.38 18.40 10.18
C VAL A 235 -11.66 17.32 9.13
N PRO A 236 -12.77 17.40 8.36
CA PRO A 236 -13.07 16.45 7.29
C PRO A 236 -12.00 16.44 6.18
N GLY A 237 -11.71 15.26 5.62
CA GLY A 237 -10.78 15.10 4.49
C GLY A 237 -11.20 15.93 3.28
N LEU A 238 -12.51 15.99 3.00
CA LEU A 238 -13.12 16.82 1.97
C LEU A 238 -12.80 18.32 2.10
N VAL A 239 -12.73 18.86 3.33
CA VAL A 239 -12.45 20.29 3.54
C VAL A 239 -11.00 20.59 3.19
N VAL A 240 -10.07 19.75 3.66
CA VAL A 240 -8.65 19.88 3.34
C VAL A 240 -8.43 19.68 1.84
N GLY A 241 -9.05 18.66 1.26
CA GLY A 241 -9.00 18.38 -0.16
C GLY A 241 -9.59 19.50 -1.02
N GLY A 242 -10.73 20.06 -0.63
CA GLY A 242 -11.40 21.16 -1.33
C GLY A 242 -10.63 22.47 -1.29
N ILE A 243 -10.08 22.86 -0.13
CA ILE A 243 -9.19 24.02 -0.02
C ILE A 243 -7.97 23.82 -0.91
N SER A 244 -7.36 22.64 -0.83
CA SER A 244 -6.17 22.32 -1.63
C SER A 244 -6.47 22.34 -3.13
N ALA A 245 -7.63 21.83 -3.56
CA ALA A 245 -8.08 21.91 -4.95
C ALA A 245 -8.27 23.37 -5.40
N GLY A 246 -8.80 24.25 -4.55
CA GLY A 246 -8.88 25.69 -4.83
C GLY A 246 -7.49 26.33 -5.01
N VAL A 247 -6.54 25.99 -4.15
CA VAL A 247 -5.14 26.44 -4.26
C VAL A 247 -4.48 25.90 -5.54
N MET A 248 -4.76 24.67 -5.93
CA MET A 248 -4.30 24.07 -7.19
C MET A 248 -4.81 24.89 -8.39
N ILE A 249 -6.11 25.19 -8.44
CA ILE A 249 -6.70 25.99 -9.53
C ILE A 249 -6.06 27.37 -9.61
N ALA A 250 -5.85 28.04 -8.48
CA ALA A 250 -5.16 29.33 -8.44
C ALA A 250 -3.72 29.22 -8.99
N GLY A 251 -2.99 28.15 -8.62
CA GLY A 251 -1.61 27.92 -9.06
C GLY A 251 -1.52 27.66 -10.57
N LEU A 252 -2.44 26.83 -11.09
CA LEU A 252 -2.58 26.59 -12.53
C LEU A 252 -2.98 27.86 -13.28
N GLY A 253 -3.86 28.69 -12.71
CA GLY A 253 -4.22 29.99 -13.29
C GLY A 253 -3.02 30.92 -13.43
N LEU A 254 -2.17 31.01 -12.40
CA LEU A 254 -0.93 31.79 -12.44
C LEU A 254 0.07 31.24 -13.47
N LEU A 255 0.19 29.91 -13.58
CA LEU A 255 1.01 29.28 -14.63
C LEU A 255 0.50 29.63 -16.03
N GLY A 256 -0.81 29.54 -16.25
CA GLY A 256 -1.44 29.91 -17.53
C GLY A 256 -1.30 31.39 -17.88
N TRP A 257 -1.20 32.27 -16.87
CA TRP A 257 -0.93 33.71 -17.05
C TRP A 257 0.56 34.02 -17.28
N GLY A 258 1.42 33.00 -17.30
CA GLY A 258 2.86 33.16 -17.52
C GLY A 258 3.64 33.59 -16.29
N TRP A 259 3.12 33.34 -15.07
CA TRP A 259 3.80 33.63 -13.80
C TRP A 259 4.26 32.33 -13.10
N PRO A 260 5.20 31.57 -13.69
CA PRO A 260 5.56 30.24 -13.21
C PRO A 260 6.23 30.26 -11.84
N ILE A 261 6.92 31.34 -11.48
CA ILE A 261 7.59 31.47 -10.18
C ILE A 261 6.61 31.51 -9.00
N PHE A 262 5.36 31.95 -9.24
CA PHE A 262 4.31 31.99 -8.22
C PHE A 262 3.34 30.81 -8.35
N GLY A 263 3.00 30.43 -9.59
CA GLY A 263 2.06 29.33 -9.82
C GLY A 263 2.60 27.97 -9.43
N LEU A 264 3.88 27.68 -9.70
CA LEU A 264 4.47 26.37 -9.46
C LEU A 264 4.62 26.04 -7.96
N PRO A 265 5.08 26.95 -7.07
CA PRO A 265 5.02 26.74 -5.63
C PRO A 265 3.61 26.51 -5.10
N LEU A 266 2.61 27.20 -5.66
CA LEU A 266 1.22 27.08 -5.22
C LEU A 266 0.64 25.71 -5.59
N VAL A 267 0.96 25.20 -6.78
CA VAL A 267 0.69 23.81 -7.19
C VAL A 267 1.35 22.82 -6.22
N ILE A 268 2.63 23.00 -5.88
CA ILE A 268 3.34 22.11 -4.93
C ILE A 268 2.67 22.11 -3.55
N ALA A 269 2.31 23.29 -3.03
CA ALA A 269 1.61 23.41 -1.75
C ALA A 269 0.25 22.71 -1.78
N SER A 270 -0.50 22.84 -2.87
CA SER A 270 -1.78 22.16 -3.06
C SER A 270 -1.64 20.63 -3.10
N ILE A 271 -0.58 20.10 -3.72
CA ILE A 271 -0.30 18.66 -3.75
C ILE A 271 -0.05 18.14 -2.34
N GLY A 272 0.69 18.88 -1.50
CA GLY A 272 0.90 18.50 -0.10
C GLY A 272 -0.40 18.47 0.71
N GLY A 273 -1.30 19.43 0.48
CA GLY A 273 -2.62 19.47 1.10
C GLY A 273 -3.54 18.33 0.64
N LEU A 274 -3.59 18.05 -0.66
CA LEU A 274 -4.32 16.91 -1.23
C LEU A 274 -3.77 15.58 -0.70
N ALA A 275 -2.46 15.41 -0.62
CA ALA A 275 -1.84 14.21 -0.05
C ALA A 275 -2.25 14.03 1.43
N THR A 276 -2.25 15.11 2.21
CA THR A 276 -2.73 15.07 3.60
C THR A 276 -4.22 14.70 3.68
N GLY A 277 -5.04 15.24 2.77
CA GLY A 277 -6.44 14.86 2.59
C GLY A 277 -6.61 13.37 2.32
N THR A 278 -5.77 12.79 1.45
CA THR A 278 -5.89 11.36 1.12
C THR A 278 -5.61 10.46 2.33
N VAL A 279 -4.67 10.87 3.19
CA VAL A 279 -4.38 10.16 4.45
C VAL A 279 -5.58 10.25 5.40
N LEU A 280 -6.19 11.44 5.53
CA LEU A 280 -7.37 11.64 6.38
C LEU A 280 -8.59 10.87 5.87
N SER A 281 -8.86 10.88 4.57
CA SER A 281 -9.96 10.12 3.95
C SER A 281 -9.70 8.61 4.05
N TRP A 282 -8.44 8.16 3.95
CA TRP A 282 -8.07 6.76 4.18
C TRP A 282 -8.34 6.33 5.63
N MET A 283 -7.96 7.14 6.63
CA MET A 283 -8.24 6.85 8.05
C MET A 283 -9.74 6.80 8.36
N ARG A 284 -10.58 7.43 7.54
CA ARG A 284 -12.05 7.43 7.66
C ARG A 284 -12.74 6.46 6.70
N ASP A 285 -11.98 5.65 5.97
CA ASP A 285 -12.45 4.65 5.00
C ASP A 285 -13.28 5.22 3.81
N ASP A 286 -13.11 6.51 3.48
CA ASP A 286 -13.74 7.16 2.32
C ASP A 286 -12.87 6.99 1.06
N GLN A 287 -12.94 5.80 0.47
CA GLN A 287 -12.13 5.46 -0.71
C GLN A 287 -12.44 6.32 -1.93
N GLY A 288 -13.68 6.80 -2.08
CA GLY A 288 -14.09 7.67 -3.19
C GLY A 288 -13.34 9.01 -3.19
N GLU A 289 -13.19 9.63 -2.01
CA GLU A 289 -12.45 10.88 -1.87
C GLU A 289 -10.95 10.69 -2.11
N ALA A 290 -10.39 9.58 -1.63
CA ALA A 290 -8.98 9.27 -1.83
C ALA A 290 -8.65 9.06 -3.32
N VAL A 291 -9.53 8.39 -4.08
CA VAL A 291 -9.38 8.21 -5.53
C VAL A 291 -9.48 9.55 -6.26
N LEU A 292 -10.47 10.39 -5.92
CA LEU A 292 -10.63 11.71 -6.51
C LEU A 292 -9.40 12.60 -6.27
N GLN A 293 -8.91 12.67 -5.03
CA GLN A 293 -7.75 13.49 -4.67
C GLN A 293 -6.45 12.99 -5.34
N ARG A 294 -6.26 11.67 -5.47
CA ARG A 294 -5.13 11.12 -6.27
C ARG A 294 -5.24 11.52 -7.73
N GLY A 295 -6.45 11.47 -8.31
CA GLY A 295 -6.72 11.96 -9.65
C GLY A 295 -6.41 13.44 -9.82
N LEU A 296 -6.75 14.27 -8.83
CA LEU A 296 -6.43 15.70 -8.80
C LEU A 296 -4.92 15.97 -8.72
N ILE A 297 -4.17 15.19 -7.93
CA ILE A 297 -2.70 15.30 -7.88
C ILE A 297 -2.11 14.97 -9.25
N ALA A 298 -2.51 13.86 -9.86
CA ALA A 298 -1.99 13.44 -11.16
C ALA A 298 -2.36 14.42 -12.28
N GLY A 299 -3.65 14.78 -12.38
CA GLY A 299 -4.14 15.73 -13.37
C GLY A 299 -3.60 17.14 -13.19
N GLY A 300 -3.53 17.63 -11.95
CA GLY A 300 -2.97 18.94 -11.63
C GLY A 300 -1.48 19.04 -11.93
N SER A 301 -0.71 17.99 -11.66
CA SER A 301 0.72 17.94 -11.99
C SER A 301 0.95 17.91 -13.51
N ALA A 302 0.17 17.12 -14.25
CA ALA A 302 0.23 17.11 -15.71
C ALA A 302 -0.14 18.47 -16.31
N ALA A 303 -1.21 19.10 -15.80
CA ALA A 303 -1.61 20.44 -16.21
C ALA A 303 -0.53 21.48 -15.92
N ALA A 304 0.14 21.42 -14.76
CA ALA A 304 1.22 22.33 -14.41
C ALA A 304 2.41 22.21 -15.38
N VAL A 305 2.80 20.98 -15.74
CA VAL A 305 3.87 20.72 -16.73
C VAL A 305 3.48 21.28 -18.11
N LEU A 306 2.25 21.03 -18.57
CA LEU A 306 1.77 21.52 -19.87
C LEU A 306 1.68 23.05 -19.92
N LEU A 307 1.13 23.68 -18.87
CA LEU A 307 1.02 25.14 -18.79
C LEU A 307 2.40 25.79 -18.70
N LEU A 308 3.36 25.18 -17.99
CA LEU A 308 4.74 25.63 -18.01
C LEU A 308 5.34 25.55 -19.42
N GLY A 309 5.18 24.41 -20.11
CA GLY A 309 5.63 24.24 -21.50
C GLY A 309 5.01 25.24 -22.47
N GLN A 310 3.72 25.54 -22.29
CA GLN A 310 3.02 26.55 -23.07
C GLN A 310 3.58 27.96 -22.80
N SER A 311 3.80 28.32 -21.54
CA SER A 311 4.36 29.63 -21.16
C SER A 311 5.75 29.86 -21.76
N ILE A 312 6.60 28.82 -21.78
CA ILE A 312 7.94 28.86 -22.38
C ILE A 312 7.82 29.03 -23.90
N SER A 313 6.92 28.25 -24.53
CA SER A 313 6.71 28.30 -25.97
C SER A 313 6.25 29.68 -26.44
N TRP A 314 5.39 30.33 -25.67
CA TRP A 314 4.98 31.71 -25.92
C TRP A 314 6.11 32.72 -25.73
N ALA A 315 6.93 32.56 -24.69
CA ALA A 315 8.05 33.47 -24.42
C ALA A 315 9.16 33.37 -25.48
N GLU A 316 9.46 32.16 -25.95
CA GLU A 316 10.52 31.91 -26.94
C GLU A 316 10.03 32.01 -28.40
N GLY A 317 8.70 32.03 -28.62
CA GLY A 317 8.10 31.99 -29.97
C GLY A 317 8.33 30.66 -30.70
N THR A 318 8.66 29.58 -29.99
CA THR A 318 8.89 28.25 -30.55
C THR A 318 7.95 27.22 -29.95
N ALA A 319 7.74 26.08 -30.61
CA ALA A 319 6.94 24.97 -30.05
C ALA A 319 7.74 24.06 -29.09
N THR A 320 9.00 24.40 -28.80
CA THR A 320 9.93 23.51 -28.08
C THR A 320 9.46 23.21 -26.67
N GLY A 321 8.98 24.21 -25.92
CA GLY A 321 8.50 24.02 -24.55
C GLY A 321 7.29 23.08 -24.48
N LEU A 322 6.32 23.24 -25.39
CA LEU A 322 5.10 22.44 -25.39
C LEU A 322 5.37 21.01 -25.86
N THR A 323 6.23 20.81 -26.86
CA THR A 323 6.60 19.45 -27.31
C THR A 323 7.31 18.67 -26.22
N LEU A 324 8.24 19.29 -25.48
CA LEU A 324 8.90 18.67 -24.33
C LEU A 324 7.94 18.38 -23.18
N ALA A 325 7.05 19.33 -22.86
CA ALA A 325 6.04 19.13 -21.82
C ALA A 325 5.08 17.98 -22.18
N LEU A 326 4.64 17.89 -23.44
CA LEU A 326 3.79 16.80 -23.90
C LEU A 326 4.51 15.46 -23.82
N ALA A 327 5.76 15.38 -24.30
CA ALA A 327 6.57 14.17 -24.20
C ALA A 327 6.75 13.74 -22.74
N PHE A 328 7.10 14.67 -21.85
CA PHE A 328 7.21 14.43 -20.41
C PHE A 328 5.89 13.86 -19.86
N VAL A 329 4.74 14.52 -20.10
CA VAL A 329 3.45 14.05 -19.59
C VAL A 329 3.08 12.66 -20.13
N VAL A 330 3.31 12.39 -21.42
CA VAL A 330 3.06 11.06 -22.00
C VAL A 330 3.91 10.00 -21.32
N MET A 331 5.21 10.24 -21.15
CA MET A 331 6.11 9.30 -20.48
C MET A 331 5.75 9.11 -19.01
N ALA A 332 5.34 10.17 -18.32
CA ALA A 332 4.84 10.11 -16.95
C ALA A 332 3.55 9.28 -16.85
N VAL A 333 2.60 9.43 -17.77
CA VAL A 333 1.36 8.63 -17.80
C VAL A 333 1.66 7.15 -18.07
N LEU A 334 2.57 6.86 -19.01
CA LEU A 334 3.02 5.50 -19.28
C LEU A 334 3.72 4.89 -18.05
N LEU A 335 4.53 5.69 -17.35
CA LEU A 335 5.18 5.29 -16.11
C LEU A 335 4.14 4.98 -15.02
N GLU A 336 3.13 5.84 -14.82
CA GLU A 336 2.06 5.58 -13.83
C GLU A 336 1.25 4.33 -14.16
N ARG A 337 1.02 4.03 -15.44
CA ARG A 337 0.28 2.83 -15.86
C ARG A 337 1.13 1.56 -15.78
N GLY A 338 2.42 1.65 -16.09
CA GLY A 338 3.34 0.51 -16.09
C GLY A 338 3.91 0.21 -14.71
N ALA A 339 4.04 1.21 -13.84
CA ALA A 339 4.53 1.05 -12.49
C ALA A 339 3.47 0.36 -11.64
N ASN A 340 3.57 -0.97 -11.55
CA ASN A 340 2.81 -1.74 -10.58
C ASN A 340 3.29 -1.32 -9.17
N ASP A 341 2.37 -0.99 -8.25
CA ASP A 341 2.70 -0.56 -6.88
C ASP A 341 3.67 -1.53 -6.17
N ARG A 342 3.65 -2.81 -6.58
CA ARG A 342 4.52 -3.89 -6.07
C ARG A 342 5.99 -3.79 -6.45
N LEU A 343 6.33 -3.06 -7.51
CA LEU A 343 7.70 -2.98 -8.06
C LEU A 343 8.32 -1.58 -7.92
N ARG A 344 7.59 -0.62 -7.32
CA ARG A 344 7.99 0.78 -7.27
C ARG A 344 9.29 0.97 -6.49
N ARG A 345 10.38 1.27 -7.19
CA ARG A 345 11.66 1.64 -6.56
C ARG A 345 11.60 3.09 -6.08
N ARG A 346 12.30 3.37 -4.98
CA ARG A 346 12.29 4.67 -4.28
C ARG A 346 12.66 5.88 -5.15
N TRP A 347 13.41 5.66 -6.24
CA TRP A 347 13.88 6.70 -7.16
C TRP A 347 12.96 6.93 -8.37
N TRP A 348 11.92 6.12 -8.59
CA TRP A 348 11.01 6.29 -9.73
C TRP A 348 10.20 7.58 -9.62
N GLY A 349 9.90 8.19 -10.77
CA GLY A 349 9.09 9.40 -10.87
C GLY A 349 7.68 9.23 -10.33
N SER A 350 7.10 10.34 -9.87
CA SER A 350 5.74 10.40 -9.35
C SER A 350 5.07 11.68 -9.80
N PRO A 351 3.72 11.70 -9.88
CA PRO A 351 3.01 12.88 -10.35
C PRO A 351 3.26 14.05 -9.40
N ALA A 352 3.22 13.80 -8.10
CA ALA A 352 3.48 14.78 -7.05
C ALA A 352 4.91 15.37 -7.12
N GLY A 353 5.87 14.61 -7.62
CA GLY A 353 7.26 15.04 -7.69
C GLY A 353 7.66 15.85 -8.90
N TYR A 354 6.92 15.78 -10.01
CA TYR A 354 7.29 16.50 -11.23
C TYR A 354 7.29 18.03 -11.07
N PRO A 355 6.29 18.67 -10.45
CA PRO A 355 6.33 20.11 -10.21
C PRO A 355 7.51 20.50 -9.30
N LEU A 356 7.84 19.70 -8.29
CA LEU A 356 8.99 19.98 -7.43
C LEU A 356 10.31 19.90 -8.19
N LEU A 357 10.47 18.92 -9.08
CA LEU A 357 11.65 18.77 -9.93
C LEU A 357 11.85 20.00 -10.82
N LEU A 358 10.77 20.60 -11.31
CA LEU A 358 10.81 21.78 -12.19
C LEU A 358 11.12 23.08 -11.44
N LEU A 359 10.74 23.18 -10.16
CA LEU A 359 10.87 24.40 -9.37
C LEU A 359 12.27 25.03 -9.36
N PRO A 360 13.38 24.32 -9.08
CA PRO A 360 14.71 24.92 -9.05
C PRO A 360 15.11 25.52 -10.40
N PHE A 361 14.68 24.92 -11.51
CA PHE A 361 14.96 25.40 -12.86
C PHE A 361 14.16 26.65 -13.20
N VAL A 362 12.90 26.71 -12.75
CA VAL A 362 12.07 27.93 -12.87
C VAL A 362 12.68 29.08 -12.07
N ILE A 363 13.11 28.82 -10.83
CA ILE A 363 13.75 29.84 -9.97
C ILE A 363 15.08 30.31 -10.57
N ALA A 364 15.87 29.40 -11.12
CA ALA A 364 17.14 29.72 -11.78
C ALA A 364 16.97 30.41 -13.13
N GLY A 365 15.75 30.54 -13.65
CA GLY A 365 15.47 31.16 -14.95
C GLY A 365 15.72 30.25 -16.16
N TYR A 366 15.90 28.94 -15.95
CA TYR A 366 16.13 27.94 -17.01
C TYR A 366 14.98 26.91 -17.09
N PRO A 367 13.71 27.32 -17.25
CA PRO A 367 12.57 26.39 -17.17
C PRO A 367 12.56 25.36 -18.31
N LEU A 368 13.11 25.68 -19.48
CA LEU A 368 13.28 24.74 -20.60
C LEU A 368 14.23 23.58 -20.25
N LEU A 369 15.32 23.88 -19.54
CA LEU A 369 16.26 22.86 -19.06
C LEU A 369 15.57 21.96 -18.02
N GLY A 370 14.70 22.54 -17.19
CA GLY A 370 13.86 21.76 -16.27
C GLY A 370 12.97 20.75 -16.98
N LEU A 371 12.30 21.13 -18.06
CA LEU A 371 11.49 20.21 -18.87
C LEU A 371 12.32 19.10 -19.49
N TRP A 372 13.52 19.42 -20.01
CA TRP A 372 14.46 18.43 -20.53
C TRP A 372 14.89 17.41 -19.47
N VAL A 373 15.29 17.89 -18.29
CA VAL A 373 15.69 17.03 -17.17
C VAL A 373 14.52 16.16 -16.71
N GLY A 374 13.31 16.74 -16.59
CA GLY A 374 12.11 16.00 -16.20
C GLY A 374 11.68 14.93 -17.22
N ALA A 375 11.72 15.24 -18.51
CA ALA A 375 11.47 14.28 -19.58
C ALA A 375 12.51 13.13 -19.56
N THR A 376 13.79 13.46 -19.41
CA THR A 376 14.85 12.45 -19.35
C THR A 376 14.72 11.56 -18.11
N TYR A 377 14.37 12.16 -16.96
CA TYR A 377 14.13 11.44 -15.72
C TYR A 377 12.93 10.49 -15.81
N THR A 378 11.84 10.87 -16.47
CA THR A 378 10.69 9.99 -16.70
C THR A 378 10.99 8.87 -17.68
N VAL A 379 11.77 9.14 -18.74
CA VAL A 379 12.27 8.10 -19.65
C VAL A 379 13.12 7.07 -18.89
N ALA A 380 14.07 7.52 -18.08
CA ALA A 380 14.93 6.64 -17.29
C ALA A 380 14.11 5.82 -16.27
N SER A 381 13.14 6.45 -15.61
CA SER A 381 12.23 5.76 -14.69
C SER A 381 11.41 4.71 -15.42
N LEU A 382 10.83 5.03 -16.59
CA LEU A 382 10.04 4.08 -17.39
C LEU A 382 10.88 2.91 -17.88
N ALA A 383 12.11 3.16 -18.35
CA ALA A 383 13.04 2.11 -18.75
C ALA A 383 13.31 1.13 -17.60
N ALA A 384 13.52 1.64 -16.38
CA ALA A 384 13.72 0.79 -15.22
C ALA A 384 12.46 -0.01 -14.82
N VAL A 385 11.26 0.53 -15.04
CA VAL A 385 10.01 -0.24 -14.86
C VAL A 385 9.92 -1.38 -15.85
N ILE A 386 10.22 -1.10 -17.12
CA ILE A 386 10.20 -2.11 -18.18
C ILE A 386 11.19 -3.23 -17.87
N GLU A 387 12.38 -2.90 -17.40
CA GLU A 387 13.38 -3.91 -17.01
C GLU A 387 12.93 -4.73 -15.78
N ALA A 388 12.38 -4.07 -14.76
CA ALA A 388 11.84 -4.75 -13.58
C ALA A 388 10.66 -5.68 -13.89
N LEU A 389 9.91 -5.40 -14.96
CA LEU A 389 8.85 -6.28 -15.45
C LEU A 389 9.40 -7.48 -16.25
N ARG A 390 10.58 -7.33 -16.89
CA ARG A 390 11.25 -8.42 -17.62
C ARG A 390 11.98 -9.40 -16.70
N GLU A 391 12.48 -8.94 -15.56
CA GLU A 391 13.17 -9.77 -14.57
C GLU A 391 12.23 -10.74 -13.80
N LYS A 392 10.92 -10.73 -14.08
CA LYS A 392 9.98 -11.74 -13.58
C LYS A 392 9.94 -12.94 -14.55
N PRO A 393 10.50 -14.11 -14.19
CA PRO A 393 10.24 -15.36 -14.92
C PRO A 393 8.78 -15.81 -14.77
#